data_AF-A0A6C0LMM5-F1
#
_entry.id   AF-A0A6C0LMM5-F1
#
_cell.length_a   1.000
_cell.length_b   1.000
_cell.length_c   1.000
_cell.angle_alpha   90.00
_cell.angle_beta   90.00
_cell.angle_gamma   90.00
#
_symmetry.space_group_name_H-M   'P 1'
#
loop_
_entity.id
_entity.type
_entity.pdbx_description
1 polymer ?
#
loop_
_entity_poly.entity_id
_entity_poly.type
_entity_poly.pdbx_seq_one_letter_code
_entity_poly.pdbx_strand_id
1 'polypeptide(L)'
;MDWVAAAEEYVGKNGWGARGKTLGISRMYSENGADKALIRKEKVVASLRPRGILSGFLAVVPNLGYAVYLPPIAAKMGPQRFRLRLSQAVLNDGAIFSAYFNKSKQLVIEDVLTWQCAAVWHTKPFKERWERIVADFAANHFKPMLELQGTAIILAQYTSVNQVQAQEPDVNQVVEFVLNGPNTKRIIWIPPKVEPAPTTQPAKEPTPGADVFKVKKEMGPDVFSVWRGEERLGLGLVRTLAISRALRLANLDEIQVVAEHNKQFDKWEIKTVIEPKKSEG
;
A
#
# COMPACT_ATOMS: atom_id res chain seq x y z
N MET A 1 29.73 11.38 -18.50
CA MET A 1 29.00 10.10 -18.64
C MET A 1 27.62 10.29 -18.04
N ASP A 2 26.56 10.01 -18.81
CA ASP A 2 25.20 10.01 -18.29
C ASP A 2 25.01 8.77 -17.39
N TRP A 3 25.09 9.00 -16.09
CA TRP A 3 25.06 7.95 -15.08
C TRP A 3 23.67 7.33 -14.92
N VAL A 4 22.61 8.06 -15.28
CA VAL A 4 21.24 7.54 -15.27
C VAL A 4 21.11 6.53 -16.40
N ALA A 5 21.49 6.91 -17.62
CA ALA A 5 21.47 6.02 -18.78
C ALA A 5 22.32 4.76 -18.54
N ALA A 6 23.53 4.91 -17.98
CA ALA A 6 24.39 3.78 -17.66
C ALA A 6 23.77 2.83 -16.63
N ALA A 7 23.12 3.36 -15.58
CA ALA A 7 22.44 2.54 -14.58
C ALA A 7 21.20 1.85 -15.15
N GLU A 8 20.41 2.56 -15.97
CA GLU A 8 19.24 1.99 -16.64
C GLU A 8 19.62 0.90 -17.63
N GLU A 9 20.69 1.10 -18.40
CA GLU A 9 21.24 0.09 -19.31
C GLU A 9 21.76 -1.13 -18.54
N TYR A 10 22.51 -0.91 -17.46
CA TYR A 10 23.03 -1.99 -16.62
C TYR A 10 21.90 -2.81 -15.99
N VAL A 11 20.87 -2.14 -15.44
CA VAL A 11 19.67 -2.81 -14.90
C VAL A 11 18.85 -3.46 -16.00
N GLY A 12 18.74 -2.86 -17.18
CA GLY A 12 18.06 -3.46 -18.33
C GLY A 12 18.71 -4.77 -18.77
N LYS A 13 20.05 -4.78 -18.88
CA LYS A 13 20.86 -5.94 -19.30
C LYS A 13 20.95 -7.03 -18.24
N ASN A 14 21.12 -6.65 -16.96
CA ASN A 14 21.48 -7.60 -15.90
C ASN A 14 20.37 -7.79 -14.84
N GLY A 15 19.49 -6.80 -14.70
CA GLY A 15 18.49 -6.69 -13.64
C GLY A 15 17.05 -7.01 -14.05
N TRP A 16 16.71 -7.06 -15.36
CA TRP A 16 15.45 -7.58 -15.98
C TRP A 16 14.57 -6.60 -16.79
N GLY A 17 15.08 -6.03 -17.88
CA GLY A 17 14.26 -5.35 -18.89
C GLY A 17 13.56 -4.07 -18.38
N ALA A 18 12.93 -3.32 -19.29
CA ALA A 18 12.34 -2.02 -18.99
C ALA A 18 11.39 -2.09 -17.77
N ARG A 19 11.64 -1.22 -16.80
CA ARG A 19 11.01 -1.14 -15.47
C ARG A 19 9.52 -1.59 -15.49
N GLY A 20 9.16 -2.52 -14.61
CA GLY A 20 7.78 -2.65 -14.12
C GLY A 20 6.91 -3.83 -14.59
N LYS A 21 7.34 -4.68 -15.53
CA LYS A 21 6.56 -5.90 -15.90
C LYS A 21 6.96 -7.18 -15.16
N THR A 22 8.08 -7.17 -14.45
CA THR A 22 8.81 -8.42 -14.13
C THR A 22 9.12 -8.65 -12.66
N LEU A 23 8.88 -7.68 -11.77
CA LEU A 23 8.64 -8.03 -10.38
C LEU A 23 7.24 -8.64 -10.38
N GLY A 24 7.14 -9.97 -10.35
CA GLY A 24 5.90 -10.73 -10.22
C GLY A 24 5.14 -10.46 -8.91
N ILE A 25 5.09 -9.21 -8.45
CA ILE A 25 4.23 -8.68 -7.41
C ILE A 25 2.81 -8.71 -7.97
N SER A 26 2.29 -9.92 -8.10
CA SER A 26 0.87 -10.13 -8.28
C SER A 26 0.25 -9.66 -6.97
N ARG A 27 -0.45 -8.52 -7.02
CA ARG A 27 -1.27 -8.04 -5.89
C ARG A 27 -2.23 -9.16 -5.53
N MET A 28 -2.04 -9.75 -4.37
CA MET A 28 -2.91 -10.83 -3.93
C MET A 28 -4.01 -10.24 -3.07
N TYR A 29 -5.16 -10.03 -3.70
CA TYR A 29 -6.41 -10.16 -2.96
C TYR A 29 -6.54 -11.65 -2.62
N SER A 30 -6.86 -11.98 -1.37
CA SER A 30 -6.91 -13.36 -0.86
C SER A 30 -8.11 -14.16 -1.37
N GLU A 31 -8.44 -14.04 -2.65
CA GLU A 31 -9.58 -14.69 -3.30
C GLU A 31 -9.18 -15.96 -4.07
N ASN A 32 -7.89 -16.13 -4.42
CA ASN A 32 -7.43 -17.30 -5.16
C ASN A 32 -6.84 -18.39 -4.23
N GLY A 33 -7.44 -19.60 -4.25
CA GLY A 33 -7.01 -20.75 -3.43
C GLY A 33 -5.62 -21.31 -3.76
N ALA A 34 -5.11 -21.07 -4.98
CA ALA A 34 -3.81 -21.60 -5.45
C ALA A 34 -2.62 -21.03 -4.67
N ASP A 35 -2.64 -19.74 -4.32
CA ASP A 35 -1.53 -19.10 -3.61
C ASP A 35 -1.51 -19.44 -2.12
N LYS A 36 -2.68 -19.64 -1.50
CA LYS A 36 -2.78 -20.18 -0.12
C LYS A 36 -2.15 -21.57 -0.02
N ALA A 37 -2.32 -22.39 -1.04
CA ALA A 37 -1.69 -23.70 -1.11
C ALA A 37 -0.17 -23.61 -1.28
N LEU A 38 0.33 -22.60 -2.01
CA LEU A 38 1.76 -22.37 -2.20
C LEU A 38 2.46 -21.97 -0.89
N ILE A 39 1.87 -21.05 -0.12
CA ILE A 39 2.41 -20.63 1.18
C ILE A 39 2.48 -21.80 2.18
N ARG A 40 1.52 -22.72 2.14
CA ARG A 40 1.49 -23.89 3.04
C ARG A 40 2.50 -24.98 2.65
N LYS A 41 2.86 -25.07 1.36
CA LYS A 41 3.75 -26.12 0.84
C LYS A 41 5.22 -25.75 0.92
N GLU A 42 5.55 -24.47 0.78
CA GLU A 42 6.95 -24.02 0.76
C GLU A 42 7.41 -23.49 2.12
N LYS A 43 8.74 -23.52 2.33
CA LYS A 43 9.35 -22.73 3.41
C LYS A 43 9.31 -21.26 2.98
N VAL A 44 8.49 -20.48 3.67
CA VAL A 44 8.24 -19.06 3.36
C VAL A 44 8.72 -18.21 4.53
N VAL A 45 9.38 -17.10 4.22
CA VAL A 45 9.62 -16.01 5.18
C VAL A 45 8.69 -14.85 4.89
N ALA A 46 8.42 -14.04 5.89
CA ALA A 46 7.55 -12.87 5.78
C ALA A 46 8.26 -11.61 6.30
N SER A 47 7.93 -10.47 5.71
CA SER A 47 8.34 -9.15 6.21
C SER A 47 7.14 -8.20 6.26
N LEU A 48 7.20 -7.24 7.17
CA LEU A 48 6.27 -6.11 7.18
C LEU A 48 6.83 -4.96 6.36
N ARG A 49 5.99 -4.42 5.49
CA ARG A 49 6.33 -3.30 4.62
C ARG A 49 5.29 -2.20 4.73
N PRO A 50 5.66 -0.92 4.58
CA PRO A 50 4.66 0.14 4.52
C PRO A 50 3.78 -0.01 3.27
N ARG A 51 2.48 0.19 3.45
CA ARG A 51 1.48 0.13 2.37
C ARG A 51 1.71 1.24 1.35
N GLY A 52 1.56 0.89 0.07
CA GLY A 52 1.64 1.84 -1.04
C GLY A 52 3.06 2.17 -1.50
N ILE A 53 4.08 1.56 -0.91
CA ILE A 53 5.47 1.71 -1.35
C ILE A 53 5.79 0.62 -2.36
N LEU A 54 6.41 1.02 -3.48
CA LEU A 54 6.87 0.13 -4.53
C LEU A 54 8.40 0.03 -4.47
N SER A 55 8.91 -1.14 -4.82
CA SER A 55 10.35 -1.39 -4.92
C SER A 55 10.91 -0.81 -6.21
N GLY A 56 12.07 -0.18 -6.11
CA GLY A 56 12.96 0.16 -7.21
C GLY A 56 14.22 -0.70 -7.16
N PHE A 57 15.29 -0.22 -7.79
CA PHE A 57 16.56 -0.92 -7.84
C PHE A 57 17.68 -0.06 -7.28
N LEU A 58 18.51 -0.62 -6.39
CA LEU A 58 19.81 -0.04 -6.04
C LEU A 58 20.86 -0.78 -6.86
N ALA A 59 21.46 -0.09 -7.83
CA ALA A 59 22.47 -0.63 -8.73
C ALA A 59 23.85 -0.07 -8.37
N VAL A 60 24.81 -0.94 -8.09
CA VAL A 60 26.23 -0.62 -8.19
C VAL A 60 26.66 -0.93 -9.61
N VAL A 61 26.84 0.11 -10.41
CA VAL A 61 27.30 -0.03 -11.79
C VAL A 61 28.83 -0.08 -11.79
N PRO A 62 29.45 -1.07 -12.46
CA PRO A 62 30.90 -1.14 -12.60
C PRO A 62 31.52 0.18 -13.05
N ASN A 63 32.65 0.54 -12.45
CA ASN A 63 33.45 1.73 -12.80
C ASN A 63 32.78 3.10 -12.57
N LEU A 64 31.53 3.18 -12.09
CA LEU A 64 30.95 4.48 -11.71
C LEU A 64 31.49 5.01 -10.38
N GLY A 65 31.94 4.14 -9.48
CA GLY A 65 32.45 4.52 -8.15
C GLY A 65 31.35 4.89 -7.14
N TYR A 66 30.08 4.67 -7.47
CA TYR A 66 28.93 4.94 -6.60
C TYR A 66 27.76 4.01 -6.95
N ALA A 67 26.78 3.93 -6.04
CA ALA A 67 25.53 3.25 -6.30
C ALA A 67 24.47 4.24 -6.84
N VAL A 68 23.53 3.73 -7.62
CA VAL A 68 22.43 4.48 -8.21
C VAL A 68 21.12 3.80 -7.83
N TYR A 69 20.23 4.54 -7.19
CA TYR A 69 18.86 4.09 -6.98
C TYR A 69 17.98 4.54 -8.13
N LEU A 70 17.37 3.56 -8.80
CA LEU A 70 16.35 3.73 -9.81
C LEU A 70 14.99 3.49 -9.16
N PRO A 71 14.20 4.53 -8.87
CA PRO A 71 12.90 4.36 -8.27
C PRO A 71 11.92 3.68 -9.25
N PRO A 72 10.83 3.07 -8.73
CA PRO A 72 9.79 2.50 -9.59
C PRO A 72 9.18 3.60 -10.48
N ILE A 73 8.71 3.24 -11.69
CA ILE A 73 8.13 4.23 -12.64
C ILE A 73 7.04 5.08 -11.99
N ALA A 74 6.21 4.48 -11.14
CA ALA A 74 5.11 5.17 -10.48
C ALA A 74 5.56 6.14 -9.37
N ALA A 75 6.85 6.19 -9.02
CA ALA A 75 7.36 7.13 -8.04
C ALA A 75 7.47 8.54 -8.64
N LYS A 76 7.14 9.54 -7.84
CA LYS A 76 7.31 10.96 -8.19
C LYS A 76 8.77 11.44 -8.09
N MET A 77 9.68 10.60 -7.58
CA MET A 77 11.09 10.92 -7.44
C MET A 77 11.88 10.40 -8.64
N GLY A 78 12.91 11.15 -9.05
CA GLY A 78 13.88 10.71 -10.06
C GLY A 78 14.96 9.79 -9.49
N PRO A 79 15.83 9.25 -10.35
CA PRO A 79 17.01 8.50 -9.95
C PRO A 79 17.87 9.25 -8.93
N GLN A 80 18.44 8.53 -7.97
CA GLN A 80 19.29 9.10 -6.92
C GLN A 80 20.67 8.45 -6.94
N ARG A 81 21.70 9.28 -6.76
CA ARG A 81 23.09 8.81 -6.65
C ARG A 81 23.47 8.69 -5.19
N PHE A 82 24.07 7.55 -4.83
CA PHE A 82 24.55 7.23 -3.50
C PHE A 82 26.06 7.05 -3.46
N ARG A 83 26.75 7.93 -2.71
CA ARG A 83 28.18 7.72 -2.41
C ARG A 83 28.32 6.72 -1.28
N LEU A 84 28.72 5.50 -1.63
CA LEU A 84 28.96 4.40 -0.69
C LEU A 84 30.44 4.03 -0.72
N ARG A 85 31.00 3.65 0.44
CA ARG A 85 32.31 2.97 0.46
C ARG A 85 32.05 1.50 0.13
N LEU A 86 32.40 1.13 -1.09
CA LEU A 86 32.20 -0.21 -1.63
C LEU A 86 33.54 -0.94 -1.72
N SER A 87 33.53 -2.25 -1.56
CA SER A 87 34.72 -3.07 -1.82
C SER A 87 35.11 -3.02 -3.29
N GLN A 88 36.39 -3.28 -3.59
CA GLN A 88 36.87 -3.30 -4.97
C GLN A 88 36.14 -4.36 -5.81
N ALA A 89 35.82 -5.52 -5.23
CA ALA A 89 35.08 -6.58 -5.92
C ALA A 89 33.72 -6.09 -6.42
N VAL A 90 32.95 -5.39 -5.57
CA VAL A 90 31.63 -4.86 -5.95
C VAL A 90 31.75 -3.67 -6.91
N LEU A 91 32.82 -2.88 -6.84
CA LEU A 91 33.07 -1.80 -7.80
C LEU A 91 33.46 -2.30 -9.20
N ASN A 92 34.12 -3.46 -9.28
CA ASN A 92 34.53 -4.06 -10.54
C ASN A 92 33.39 -4.82 -11.22
N ASP A 93 32.67 -5.64 -10.46
CA ASP A 93 31.70 -6.58 -11.02
C ASP A 93 30.23 -6.15 -10.80
N GLY A 94 30.02 -5.08 -10.03
CA GLY A 94 28.70 -4.51 -9.81
C GLY A 94 27.74 -5.41 -9.03
N ALA A 95 26.56 -4.84 -8.73
CA ALA A 95 25.48 -5.53 -8.05
C ALA A 95 24.15 -4.82 -8.32
N ILE A 96 23.05 -5.57 -8.27
CA ILE A 96 21.69 -5.02 -8.38
C ILE A 96 20.86 -5.58 -7.23
N PHE A 97 20.30 -4.68 -6.42
CA PHE A 97 19.44 -5.00 -5.30
C PHE A 97 18.02 -4.49 -5.54
N SER A 98 17.01 -5.22 -5.06
CA SER A 98 15.67 -4.66 -4.88
C SER A 98 15.69 -3.77 -3.64
N ALA A 99 15.19 -2.54 -3.75
CA ALA A 99 15.18 -1.60 -2.64
C ALA A 99 14.01 -0.61 -2.70
N TYR A 100 13.61 -0.07 -1.54
CA TYR A 100 12.63 1.01 -1.45
C TYR A 100 12.98 2.02 -0.37
N PHE A 101 12.41 3.23 -0.47
CA PHE A 101 12.47 4.20 0.61
C PHE A 101 11.31 4.03 1.57
N ASN A 102 11.59 3.87 2.87
CA ASN A 102 10.54 3.87 3.89
C ASN A 102 10.07 5.30 4.23
N LYS A 103 9.05 5.41 5.09
CA LYS A 103 8.49 6.71 5.52
C LYS A 103 9.51 7.59 6.25
N SER A 104 10.52 6.98 6.88
CA SER A 104 11.64 7.66 7.54
C SER A 104 12.78 8.04 6.59
N LYS A 105 12.56 7.94 5.26
CA LYS A 105 13.56 8.22 4.21
C LYS A 105 14.81 7.34 4.30
N GLN A 106 14.70 6.15 4.90
CA GLN A 106 15.77 5.15 4.87
C GLN A 106 15.61 4.28 3.64
N LEU A 107 16.72 3.95 2.98
CA LEU A 107 16.73 3.02 1.84
C LEU A 107 16.81 1.58 2.38
N VAL A 108 15.77 0.80 2.15
CA VAL A 108 15.64 -0.58 2.60
C VAL A 108 15.99 -1.52 1.45
N ILE A 109 17.03 -2.34 1.62
CA ILE A 109 17.38 -3.43 0.70
C ILE A 109 16.55 -4.67 1.02
N GLU A 110 15.97 -5.30 0.00
CA GLU A 110 15.00 -6.39 0.15
C GLU A 110 15.44 -7.71 -0.49
N ASP A 111 16.28 -7.64 -1.52
CA ASP A 111 16.84 -8.82 -2.20
C ASP A 111 18.02 -8.41 -3.06
N VAL A 112 18.67 -9.40 -3.64
CA VAL A 112 19.69 -9.24 -4.68
C VAL A 112 19.24 -9.94 -5.96
N LEU A 113 19.33 -9.22 -7.07
CA LEU A 113 19.03 -9.72 -8.41
C LEU A 113 20.31 -10.19 -9.12
N THR A 114 21.34 -9.35 -9.01
CA THR A 114 22.66 -9.58 -9.61
C THR A 114 23.73 -9.34 -8.56
N TRP A 115 24.70 -10.24 -8.47
CA TRP A 115 25.83 -10.11 -7.56
C TRP A 115 27.12 -10.43 -8.32
N GLN A 116 28.03 -9.45 -8.41
CA GLN A 116 29.29 -9.59 -9.12
C GLN A 116 29.10 -10.15 -10.54
N CYS A 117 28.33 -9.43 -11.35
CA CYS A 117 27.88 -9.81 -12.70
C CYS A 117 27.07 -11.13 -12.82
N ALA A 118 26.86 -11.90 -11.75
CA ALA A 118 26.10 -13.14 -11.80
C ALA A 118 24.61 -12.91 -11.53
N ALA A 119 23.73 -13.46 -12.37
CA ALA A 119 22.27 -13.43 -12.19
C ALA A 119 21.82 -14.41 -11.10
N VAL A 120 21.85 -13.96 -9.84
CA VAL A 120 21.60 -14.80 -8.66
C VAL A 120 20.12 -15.04 -8.38
N TRP A 121 19.22 -14.17 -8.84
CA TRP A 121 17.77 -14.35 -8.63
C TRP A 121 17.21 -15.65 -9.25
N HIS A 122 17.68 -16.02 -10.45
CA HIS A 122 17.20 -17.19 -11.20
C HIS A 122 17.88 -18.49 -10.82
N THR A 123 19.04 -18.38 -10.18
CA THR A 123 19.93 -19.51 -9.98
C THR A 123 20.00 -19.92 -8.51
N LYS A 124 19.69 -19.00 -7.58
CA LYS A 124 19.83 -19.23 -6.14
C LYS A 124 18.51 -19.11 -5.40
N PRO A 125 18.28 -19.94 -4.37
CA PRO A 125 17.13 -19.79 -3.49
C PRO A 125 17.21 -18.51 -2.65
N PHE A 126 16.06 -17.99 -2.21
CA PHE A 126 15.99 -16.75 -1.42
C PHE A 126 16.89 -16.80 -0.18
N LYS A 127 16.90 -17.91 0.56
CA LYS A 127 17.75 -18.09 1.74
C LYS A 127 19.23 -17.85 1.43
N GLU A 128 19.74 -18.38 0.32
CA GLU A 128 21.14 -18.12 -0.08
C GLU A 128 21.35 -16.66 -0.50
N ARG A 129 20.42 -16.08 -1.25
CA ARG A 129 20.50 -14.67 -1.62
C ARG A 129 20.51 -13.75 -0.40
N TRP A 130 19.69 -14.04 0.59
CA TRP A 130 19.52 -13.21 1.77
C TRP A 130 20.61 -13.43 2.83
N GLU A 131 20.75 -14.66 3.33
CA GLU A 131 21.62 -14.97 4.46
C GLU A 131 23.10 -15.04 4.08
N ARG A 132 23.42 -15.25 2.81
CA ARG A 132 24.81 -15.28 2.33
C ARG A 132 25.15 -14.00 1.58
N ILE A 133 24.45 -13.69 0.48
CA ILE A 133 24.89 -12.61 -0.40
C ILE A 133 24.56 -11.23 0.18
N VAL A 134 23.32 -10.97 0.58
CA VAL A 134 22.93 -9.66 1.14
C VAL A 134 23.60 -9.43 2.49
N ALA A 135 23.69 -10.46 3.33
CA ALA A 135 24.40 -10.38 4.60
C ALA A 135 25.90 -10.09 4.42
N ASP A 136 26.58 -10.79 3.50
CA ASP A 136 27.99 -10.55 3.18
C ASP A 136 28.21 -9.14 2.60
N PHE A 137 27.31 -8.69 1.72
CA PHE A 137 27.35 -7.31 1.23
C PHE A 137 27.33 -6.30 2.37
N ALA A 138 26.38 -6.44 3.31
CA ALA A 138 26.21 -5.53 4.43
C ALA A 138 27.38 -5.58 5.43
N ALA A 139 27.99 -6.74 5.63
CA ALA A 139 29.09 -6.92 6.58
C ALA A 139 30.45 -6.49 5.99
N ASN A 140 30.72 -6.83 4.73
CA ASN A 140 32.07 -6.85 4.16
C ASN A 140 32.27 -5.94 2.95
N HIS A 141 31.18 -5.52 2.29
CA HIS A 141 31.29 -4.79 1.02
C HIS A 141 30.66 -3.40 1.05
N PHE A 142 30.07 -3.02 2.18
CA PHE A 142 29.40 -1.74 2.34
C PHE A 142 29.77 -1.09 3.68
N LYS A 143 30.19 0.18 3.63
CA LYS A 143 30.18 1.07 4.78
C LYS A 143 29.40 2.35 4.46
N PRO A 144 28.38 2.72 5.25
CA PRO A 144 27.63 3.95 5.02
C PRO A 144 28.51 5.17 5.20
N MET A 145 28.51 6.08 4.22
CA MET A 145 29.05 7.43 4.38
C MET A 145 27.94 8.35 4.87
N LEU A 146 27.60 8.23 6.16
CA LEU A 146 26.49 8.99 6.77
C LEU A 146 26.63 10.51 6.60
N GLU A 147 27.87 11.00 6.49
CA GLU A 147 28.22 12.42 6.39
C GLU A 147 27.81 13.11 5.08
N LEU A 148 27.52 12.37 4.01
CA LEU A 148 27.38 12.96 2.66
C LEU A 148 25.95 13.12 2.15
N GLN A 149 24.98 12.31 2.62
CA GLN A 149 23.62 12.31 2.05
C GLN A 149 22.48 11.99 3.03
N GLY A 150 22.76 11.82 4.34
CA GLY A 150 21.74 11.67 5.38
C GLY A 150 20.78 10.48 5.23
N THR A 151 21.00 9.59 4.27
CA THR A 151 20.13 8.45 3.98
C THR A 151 20.74 7.19 4.57
N ALA A 152 20.13 6.64 5.61
CA ALA A 152 20.52 5.35 6.15
C ALA A 152 20.10 4.24 5.18
N ILE A 153 21.03 3.34 4.86
CA ILE A 153 20.72 2.08 4.17
C ILE A 153 20.54 1.01 5.24
N ILE A 154 19.40 0.33 5.21
CA ILE A 154 19.06 -0.75 6.13
C ILE A 154 18.63 -1.99 5.34
N LEU A 155 18.64 -3.14 5.99
CA LEU A 155 18.10 -4.38 5.41
C LEU A 155 16.65 -4.57 5.83
N ALA A 156 15.84 -5.12 4.93
CA ALA A 156 14.50 -5.60 5.27
C ALA A 156 14.57 -6.66 6.38
N GLN A 157 13.54 -6.72 7.23
CA GLN A 157 13.48 -7.69 8.31
C GLN A 157 12.56 -8.84 7.91
N TYR A 158 13.18 -9.97 7.53
CA TYR A 158 12.47 -11.20 7.24
C TYR A 158 12.41 -12.08 8.48
N THR A 159 11.23 -12.59 8.78
CA THR A 159 10.98 -13.50 9.89
C THR A 159 9.97 -14.58 9.52
N SER A 160 9.64 -15.47 10.45
CA SER A 160 8.61 -16.49 10.28
C SER A 160 7.22 -15.86 10.16
N VAL A 161 6.33 -16.54 9.42
CA VAL A 161 4.93 -16.13 9.27
C VAL A 161 4.23 -15.97 10.63
N ASN A 162 4.50 -16.88 11.58
CA ASN A 162 3.93 -16.82 12.93
C ASN A 162 4.33 -15.55 13.68
N GLN A 163 5.59 -15.11 13.55
CA GLN A 163 6.05 -13.87 14.19
C GLN A 163 5.46 -12.62 13.53
N VAL A 164 5.22 -12.63 12.21
CA VAL A 164 4.51 -11.51 11.56
C VAL A 164 3.05 -11.48 11.97
N GLN A 165 2.40 -12.64 12.06
CA GLN A 165 1.01 -12.73 12.52
C GLN A 165 0.85 -12.21 13.96
N ALA A 166 1.80 -12.55 14.85
CA ALA A 166 1.81 -12.09 16.23
C ALA A 166 2.02 -10.57 16.38
N GLN A 167 2.49 -9.88 15.34
CA GLN A 167 2.65 -8.42 15.33
C GLN A 167 1.36 -7.67 14.96
N GLU A 168 0.29 -8.37 14.59
CA GLU A 168 -1.02 -7.80 14.21
C GLU A 168 -0.92 -6.62 13.23
N PRO A 169 -0.55 -6.88 11.95
CA PRO A 169 -0.22 -5.84 11.00
C PRO A 169 -1.37 -4.85 10.77
N ASP A 170 -1.08 -3.55 10.86
CA ASP A 170 -2.10 -2.51 10.75
C ASP A 170 -2.50 -2.19 9.30
N VAL A 171 -3.53 -1.35 9.13
CA VAL A 171 -4.05 -0.94 7.81
C VAL A 171 -3.03 -0.18 6.92
N ASN A 172 -1.96 0.34 7.52
CA ASN A 172 -0.86 1.06 6.87
C ASN A 172 0.32 0.17 6.53
N GLN A 173 0.25 -1.13 6.86
CA GLN A 173 1.26 -2.12 6.55
C GLN A 173 0.74 -3.11 5.49
N VAL A 174 1.67 -3.83 4.88
CA VAL A 174 1.41 -5.02 4.07
C VAL A 174 2.38 -6.11 4.52
N VAL A 175 1.94 -7.35 4.43
CA VAL A 175 2.80 -8.51 4.68
C VAL A 175 3.32 -8.99 3.33
N GLU A 176 4.64 -8.98 3.17
CA GLU A 176 5.30 -9.59 2.02
C GLU A 176 5.77 -10.99 2.41
N PHE A 177 5.36 -11.99 1.64
CA PHE A 177 5.82 -13.35 1.73
C PHE A 177 6.80 -13.64 0.60
N VAL A 178 7.93 -14.24 0.95
CA VAL A 178 9.00 -14.59 0.02
C VAL A 178 9.20 -16.10 0.05
N LEU A 179 9.02 -16.71 -1.11
CA LEU A 179 9.20 -18.13 -1.33
C LEU A 179 10.69 -18.43 -1.46
N ASN A 180 11.11 -19.61 -1.02
CA ASN A 180 12.53 -19.93 -1.00
C ASN A 180 13.08 -20.32 -2.38
N GLY A 181 12.25 -20.76 -3.33
CA GLY A 181 12.72 -21.18 -4.65
C GLY A 181 13.42 -20.08 -5.46
N PRO A 182 14.31 -20.43 -6.41
CA PRO A 182 14.81 -19.49 -7.40
C PRO A 182 13.68 -18.99 -8.30
N ASN A 183 13.83 -17.78 -8.85
CA ASN A 183 12.85 -17.17 -9.76
C ASN A 183 11.40 -17.17 -9.24
N THR A 184 11.20 -17.04 -7.93
CA THR A 184 9.88 -17.08 -7.32
C THR A 184 9.26 -15.70 -7.20
N LYS A 185 7.94 -15.62 -7.40
CA LYS A 185 7.19 -14.39 -7.16
C LYS A 185 7.12 -14.06 -5.67
N ARG A 186 7.08 -12.77 -5.36
CA ARG A 186 6.76 -12.26 -4.03
C ARG A 186 5.26 -12.08 -3.89
N ILE A 187 4.74 -12.47 -2.73
CA ILE A 187 3.30 -12.46 -2.45
C ILE A 187 3.01 -11.34 -1.46
N ILE A 188 2.10 -10.43 -1.79
CA ILE A 188 1.73 -9.31 -0.90
C ILE A 188 0.32 -9.54 -0.39
N TRP A 189 0.17 -9.62 0.93
CA TRP A 189 -1.10 -9.54 1.63
C TRP A 189 -1.30 -8.15 2.21
N ILE A 190 -2.47 -7.58 1.96
CA ILE A 190 -2.87 -6.27 2.45
C ILE A 190 -3.92 -6.51 3.53
N PRO A 191 -3.68 -6.11 4.79
CA PRO A 191 -4.69 -6.17 5.83
C PRO A 191 -5.98 -5.50 5.35
N PRO A 192 -7.15 -6.12 5.59
CA PRO A 192 -8.42 -5.50 5.26
C PRO A 192 -8.47 -4.15 5.95
N LYS A 193 -8.97 -3.12 5.25
CA LYS A 193 -9.34 -1.91 5.93
C LYS A 193 -10.44 -2.31 6.89
N VAL A 194 -10.17 -2.24 8.19
CA VAL A 194 -11.24 -2.22 9.17
C VAL A 194 -11.99 -0.93 8.86
N GLU A 195 -13.05 -1.03 8.06
CA GLU A 195 -14.09 0.00 8.15
C GLU A 195 -14.41 0.04 9.63
N PRO A 196 -14.32 1.21 10.31
CA PRO A 196 -14.81 1.29 11.67
C PRO A 196 -16.19 0.65 11.61
N ALA A 197 -16.40 -0.39 12.43
CA ALA A 197 -17.71 -1.01 12.56
C ALA A 197 -18.67 0.17 12.59
N PRO A 198 -19.69 0.20 11.70
CA PRO A 198 -20.62 1.31 11.68
C PRO A 198 -20.93 1.54 13.14
N THR A 199 -20.57 2.71 13.66
CA THR A 199 -21.01 3.07 14.98
C THR A 199 -22.50 3.04 14.75
N THR A 200 -23.14 1.95 15.16
CA THR A 200 -24.55 1.93 15.46
C THR A 200 -24.57 2.95 16.58
N GLN A 201 -24.64 4.22 16.19
CA GLN A 201 -25.22 5.20 17.05
C GLN A 201 -26.53 4.53 17.40
N PRO A 202 -26.76 4.14 18.67
CA PRO A 202 -28.07 3.70 19.06
C PRO A 202 -29.00 4.77 18.52
N ALA A 203 -30.02 4.34 17.76
CA ALA A 203 -31.02 5.23 17.20
C ALA A 203 -31.38 6.22 18.31
N LYS A 204 -30.85 7.45 18.20
CA LYS A 204 -31.14 8.45 19.21
C LYS A 204 -32.60 8.74 18.97
N GLU A 205 -33.43 8.37 19.94
CA GLU A 205 -34.77 8.91 20.01
C GLU A 205 -34.66 10.42 19.74
N PRO A 206 -35.55 10.96 18.89
CA PRO A 206 -35.49 12.37 18.54
C PRO A 206 -35.39 13.17 19.83
N THR A 207 -34.34 13.98 19.93
CA THR A 207 -34.20 14.90 21.05
C THR A 207 -35.47 15.75 21.08
N PRO A 208 -36.17 15.90 22.22
CA PRO A 208 -37.40 16.67 22.26
C PRO A 208 -37.14 18.08 21.70
N GLY A 209 -37.73 18.40 20.55
CA GLY A 209 -37.54 19.67 19.83
C GLY A 209 -36.65 19.63 18.58
N ALA A 210 -36.16 18.47 18.12
CA ALA A 210 -35.50 18.37 16.82
C ALA A 210 -36.52 18.44 15.67
N ASP A 211 -36.30 19.34 14.70
CA ASP A 211 -37.15 19.45 13.51
C ASP A 211 -37.04 18.18 12.65
N VAL A 212 -38.14 17.42 12.58
CA VAL A 212 -38.27 16.23 11.73
C VAL A 212 -38.84 16.63 10.38
N PHE A 213 -38.18 16.17 9.31
CA PHE A 213 -38.55 16.42 7.93
C PHE A 213 -38.82 15.11 7.20
N LYS A 214 -39.55 15.20 6.09
CA LYS A 214 -39.67 14.11 5.12
C LYS A 214 -38.68 14.31 3.99
N VAL A 215 -38.09 13.24 3.49
CA VAL A 215 -37.31 13.26 2.25
C VAL A 215 -37.88 12.32 1.20
N LYS A 216 -37.85 12.80 -0.04
CA LYS A 216 -38.24 12.04 -1.23
C LYS A 216 -37.05 11.88 -2.16
N LYS A 217 -36.90 10.70 -2.75
CA LYS A 217 -35.83 10.43 -3.71
C LYS A 217 -36.15 11.08 -5.04
N GLU A 218 -35.20 11.84 -5.57
CA GLU A 218 -35.31 12.51 -6.86
C GLU A 218 -34.60 11.71 -7.96
N MET A 219 -34.79 12.13 -9.22
CA MET A 219 -34.10 11.52 -10.36
C MET A 219 -32.60 11.86 -10.33
N GLY A 220 -31.78 10.91 -9.90
CA GLY A 220 -30.32 11.03 -9.86
C GLY A 220 -29.67 10.18 -8.76
N PRO A 221 -28.35 9.98 -8.81
CA PRO A 221 -27.63 9.27 -7.75
C PRO A 221 -27.58 10.13 -6.47
N ASP A 222 -28.18 9.61 -5.39
CA ASP A 222 -28.20 10.24 -4.05
C ASP A 222 -28.77 11.67 -4.00
N VAL A 223 -29.72 12.00 -4.87
CA VAL A 223 -30.44 13.27 -4.83
C VAL A 223 -31.75 13.08 -4.08
N PHE A 224 -31.97 13.89 -3.05
CA PHE A 224 -33.19 13.86 -2.23
C PHE A 224 -33.76 15.27 -2.12
N SER A 225 -35.09 15.42 -2.11
CA SER A 225 -35.77 16.67 -1.74
C SER A 225 -36.24 16.62 -0.29
N VAL A 226 -36.11 17.73 0.43
CA VAL A 226 -36.52 17.87 1.83
C VAL A 226 -37.88 18.58 1.88
N TRP A 227 -38.79 18.05 2.70
CA TRP A 227 -40.18 18.48 2.80
C TRP A 227 -40.59 18.70 4.26
N ARG A 228 -41.43 19.70 4.49
CA ARG A 228 -42.13 19.95 5.76
C ARG A 228 -43.62 19.95 5.48
N GLY A 229 -44.32 18.90 5.91
CA GLY A 229 -45.70 18.66 5.48
C GLY A 229 -45.76 18.46 3.96
N GLU A 230 -46.52 19.30 3.27
CA GLU A 230 -46.65 19.32 1.80
C GLU A 230 -45.74 20.34 1.11
N GLU A 231 -44.99 21.14 1.87
CA GLU A 231 -44.09 22.16 1.31
C GLU A 231 -42.70 21.58 1.02
N ARG A 232 -42.22 21.76 -0.21
CA ARG A 232 -40.85 21.41 -0.62
C ARG A 232 -39.90 22.53 -0.22
N LEU A 233 -38.95 22.23 0.67
CA LEU A 233 -37.98 23.21 1.16
C LEU A 233 -36.72 23.31 0.30
N GLY A 234 -36.40 22.27 -0.46
CA GLY A 234 -35.23 22.26 -1.36
C GLY A 234 -34.59 20.90 -1.50
N LEU A 235 -33.31 20.89 -1.90
CA LEU A 235 -32.51 19.67 -2.04
C LEU A 235 -31.76 19.35 -0.74
N GLY A 236 -31.77 18.06 -0.39
CA GLY A 236 -31.06 17.46 0.71
C GLY A 236 -29.63 17.10 0.31
N LEU A 237 -28.66 17.68 1.02
CA LEU A 237 -27.25 17.36 0.91
C LEU A 237 -26.92 16.20 1.83
N VAL A 238 -26.40 15.12 1.25
CA VAL A 238 -25.90 13.94 1.96
C VAL A 238 -24.38 14.02 2.02
N ARG A 239 -23.83 14.31 3.21
CA ARG A 239 -22.37 14.49 3.37
C ARG A 239 -21.61 13.23 3.78
N THR A 240 -22.30 12.24 4.32
CA THR A 240 -21.66 11.03 4.86
C THR A 240 -22.15 9.80 4.13
N LEU A 241 -21.24 8.85 3.92
CA LEU A 241 -21.55 7.55 3.32
C LEU A 241 -22.59 6.78 4.14
N ALA A 242 -22.59 6.95 5.46
CA ALA A 242 -23.55 6.33 6.37
C ALA A 242 -24.99 6.79 6.08
N ILE A 243 -25.21 8.10 5.91
CA ILE A 243 -26.54 8.65 5.59
C ILE A 243 -26.97 8.23 4.18
N SER A 244 -26.06 8.26 3.21
CA SER A 244 -26.35 7.76 1.85
C SER A 244 -26.80 6.29 1.87
N ARG A 245 -26.08 5.43 2.59
CA ARG A 245 -26.46 4.01 2.74
C ARG A 245 -27.81 3.88 3.45
N ALA A 246 -28.05 4.59 4.55
CA ALA A 246 -29.30 4.53 5.30
C ALA A 246 -30.51 4.94 4.44
N LEU A 247 -30.38 6.05 3.67
CA LEU A 247 -31.43 6.51 2.76
C LEU A 247 -31.70 5.52 1.62
N ARG A 248 -30.65 4.85 1.09
CA ARG A 248 -30.82 3.81 0.07
C ARG A 248 -31.48 2.55 0.61
N LEU A 249 -31.16 2.17 1.84
CA LEU A 249 -31.70 0.97 2.51
C LEU A 249 -33.14 1.13 2.97
N ALA A 250 -33.53 2.36 3.34
CA ALA A 250 -34.89 2.64 3.80
C ALA A 250 -35.96 2.33 2.73
N ASN A 251 -35.62 2.31 1.43
CA ASN A 251 -36.44 1.86 0.29
C ASN A 251 -37.94 2.22 0.37
N LEU A 252 -38.25 3.42 0.87
CA LEU A 252 -39.59 3.97 1.03
C LEU A 252 -39.73 5.25 0.19
N ASP A 253 -40.95 5.51 -0.30
CA ASP A 253 -41.28 6.73 -1.05
C ASP A 253 -41.14 8.00 -0.18
N GLU A 254 -41.29 7.86 1.14
CA GLU A 254 -41.09 8.92 2.12
C GLU A 254 -40.27 8.41 3.31
N ILE A 255 -39.15 9.07 3.59
CA ILE A 255 -38.27 8.75 4.72
C ILE A 255 -38.26 9.93 5.69
N GLN A 256 -38.38 9.68 6.99
CA GLN A 256 -38.24 10.73 8.00
C GLN A 256 -36.77 10.96 8.33
N VAL A 257 -36.35 12.21 8.43
CA VAL A 257 -34.97 12.60 8.73
C VAL A 257 -34.92 13.80 9.67
N VAL A 258 -33.80 13.96 10.35
CA VAL A 258 -33.41 15.24 10.95
C VAL A 258 -32.52 15.96 9.93
N ALA A 259 -32.90 17.20 9.60
CA ALA A 259 -32.16 18.03 8.66
C ALA A 259 -31.99 19.46 9.19
N GLU A 260 -30.96 20.15 8.73
CA GLU A 260 -30.66 21.53 9.13
C GLU A 260 -30.38 22.38 7.88
N HIS A 261 -30.94 23.60 7.83
CA HIS A 261 -30.64 24.51 6.72
C HIS A 261 -29.25 25.12 6.89
N ASN A 262 -28.35 24.76 5.98
CA ASN A 262 -27.02 25.34 5.91
C ASN A 262 -27.07 26.67 5.14
N LYS A 263 -27.19 27.77 5.88
CA LYS A 263 -27.27 29.14 5.35
C LYS A 263 -26.11 29.53 4.44
N GLN A 264 -24.93 28.95 4.61
CA GLN A 264 -23.74 29.27 3.80
C GLN A 264 -23.86 28.75 2.37
N PHE A 265 -24.52 27.61 2.17
CA PHE A 265 -24.65 26.95 0.86
C PHE A 265 -26.08 26.97 0.32
N ASP A 266 -27.00 27.55 1.09
CA ASP A 266 -28.45 27.55 0.84
C ASP A 266 -29.01 26.14 0.52
N LYS A 267 -28.63 25.17 1.36
CA LYS A 267 -28.99 23.75 1.20
C LYS A 267 -29.38 23.13 2.53
N TRP A 268 -30.28 22.16 2.48
CA TRP A 268 -30.66 21.38 3.65
C TRP A 268 -29.70 20.21 3.83
N GLU A 269 -29.01 20.13 4.97
CA GLU A 269 -28.10 19.04 5.26
C GLU A 269 -28.80 17.97 6.08
N ILE A 270 -28.88 16.75 5.55
CA ILE A 270 -29.46 15.61 6.26
C ILE A 270 -28.44 15.14 7.29
N LYS A 271 -28.83 15.10 8.57
CA LYS A 271 -27.97 14.72 9.70
C LYS A 271 -28.21 13.29 10.15
N THR A 272 -29.47 12.86 10.16
CA THR A 272 -29.88 11.53 10.68
C THR A 272 -31.11 11.02 9.94
N VAL A 273 -31.16 9.71 9.69
CA VAL A 273 -32.35 9.02 9.16
C VAL A 273 -33.11 8.40 10.33
N ILE A 274 -34.43 8.63 10.38
CA ILE A 274 -35.32 8.07 11.40
C ILE A 274 -35.96 6.81 10.83
N GLU A 275 -35.69 5.66 11.43
CA GLU A 275 -36.31 4.41 11.00
C GLU A 275 -37.81 4.41 11.37
N PRO A 276 -38.69 3.99 10.44
CA PRO A 276 -40.09 3.80 10.80
C PRO A 276 -40.17 2.72 11.87
N LYS A 277 -40.85 3.01 12.99
CA LYS A 277 -41.20 1.99 13.98
C LYS A 277 -41.96 0.89 13.22
N LYS A 278 -41.39 -0.30 13.12
CA LYS A 278 -42.13 -1.47 12.64
C LYS A 278 -43.33 -1.63 13.57
N SER A 279 -44.52 -1.40 13.04
CA SER A 279 -45.75 -1.82 13.70
C SER A 279 -45.68 -3.33 13.83
N GLU A 280 -45.46 -3.82 15.05
CA GLU A 280 -45.69 -5.22 15.40
C GLU A 280 -47.17 -5.49 15.15
N GLY A 281 -47.46 -6.21 14.07
CA GLY A 281 -48.76 -6.76 13.73
C GLY A 281 -48.68 -8.28 13.75
#